data_AF-A0AA96KJR3-F1
#
_entry.id   AF-A0AA96KJR3-F1
#
_cell.length_a   1.000
_cell.length_b   1.000
_cell.length_c   1.000
_cell.angle_alpha   90.00
_cell.angle_beta   90.00
_cell.angle_gamma   90.00
#
_symmetry.space_group_name_H-M   'P 1'
#
loop_
_entity.id
_entity.type
_entity.pdbx_description
1 polymer ?
#
loop_
_entity_poly.entity_id
_entity_poly.type
_entity_poly.pdbx_seq_one_letter_code
_entity_poly.pdbx_strand_id
1 'polypeptide(L)'
;MKEIFLVSGFMLLSCVSFAGRLPTQFYSVSSLGYGFIRLNTSSVAEENEREYHAIRAGDIVRLTSPESEDACYMYYSSGAEQLKLKITNQLCQGVMQEIKKSLNGDG
;
A
#
# COMPACT_ATOMS: atom_id res chain seq x y z
N MET A 1 -4.55 -41.78 43.40
CA MET A 1 -5.32 -41.72 42.13
C MET A 1 -6.40 -40.67 42.34
N LYS A 2 -6.51 -39.55 41.63
CA LYS A 2 -6.06 -39.17 40.29
C LYS A 2 -5.83 -37.66 40.28
N GLU A 3 -4.78 -37.23 39.62
CA GLU A 3 -4.49 -35.84 39.34
C GLU A 3 -5.56 -35.27 38.41
N ILE A 4 -6.20 -34.17 38.82
CA ILE A 4 -7.10 -33.42 37.94
C ILE A 4 -6.21 -32.52 37.11
N PHE A 5 -6.06 -32.97 35.87
CA PHE A 5 -5.24 -32.41 34.82
C PHE A 5 -5.58 -30.93 34.57
N LEU A 6 -4.53 -30.13 34.73
CA LEU A 6 -4.42 -28.70 34.46
C LEU A 6 -4.44 -28.48 32.94
N VAL A 7 -5.63 -28.49 32.32
CA VAL A 7 -5.82 -28.28 30.87
C VAL A 7 -6.70 -27.06 30.65
N SER A 8 -6.22 -25.89 31.03
CA SER A 8 -6.86 -24.61 30.70
C SER A 8 -5.82 -23.48 30.71
N GLY A 9 -4.78 -23.61 29.90
CA GLY A 9 -3.66 -22.66 29.97
C GLY A 9 -2.76 -22.58 28.75
N PHE A 10 -3.18 -23.08 27.57
CA PHE A 10 -2.32 -23.09 26.39
C PHE A 10 -3.09 -22.90 25.07
N MET A 11 -3.95 -21.88 25.01
CA MET A 11 -4.59 -21.47 23.75
C MET A 11 -4.51 -19.95 23.54
N LEU A 12 -3.33 -19.36 23.80
CA LEU A 12 -3.10 -17.90 23.66
C LEU A 12 -1.95 -17.53 22.71
N LEU A 13 -1.40 -18.46 21.93
CA LEU A 13 -0.27 -18.16 21.03
C LEU A 13 -0.48 -18.79 19.65
N SER A 14 -1.12 -18.06 18.72
CA SER A 14 -0.86 -18.24 17.28
C SER A 14 -1.59 -17.26 16.34
N CYS A 15 -2.00 -16.07 16.80
CA CYS A 15 -2.42 -15.01 15.87
C CYS A 15 -1.28 -14.01 15.64
N VAL A 16 -0.13 -14.48 15.14
CA VAL A 16 0.84 -13.58 14.50
C VAL A 16 0.33 -13.31 13.09
N SER A 17 -0.61 -12.37 12.96
CA SER A 17 -0.98 -11.82 11.66
C SER A 17 0.22 -11.05 11.12
N PHE A 18 1.08 -11.73 10.36
CA PHE A 18 2.11 -11.09 9.58
C PHE A 18 1.42 -10.41 8.40
N ALA A 19 0.88 -9.21 8.64
CA ALA A 19 0.49 -8.33 7.55
C ALA A 19 1.77 -8.08 6.73
N GLY A 20 1.79 -8.55 5.49
CA GLY A 20 2.95 -8.41 4.61
C GLY A 20 3.40 -6.94 4.54
N ARG A 21 4.72 -6.71 4.56
CA ARG A 21 5.27 -5.35 4.44
C ARG A 21 4.94 -4.79 3.06
N LEU A 22 4.47 -3.56 3.00
CA LEU A 22 4.18 -2.89 1.74
C LEU A 22 5.47 -2.80 0.89
N PRO A 23 5.43 -3.17 -0.40
CA PRO A 23 6.57 -3.05 -1.30
C PRO A 23 7.04 -1.59 -1.42
N THR A 24 8.34 -1.38 -1.54
CA THR A 24 8.93 -0.03 -1.71
C THR A 24 8.94 0.44 -3.16
N GLN A 25 8.64 -0.45 -4.11
CA GLN A 25 8.56 -0.14 -5.54
C GLN A 25 7.33 -0.78 -6.18
N PHE A 26 6.71 -0.01 -7.07
CA PHE A 26 5.59 -0.37 -7.91
C PHE A 26 5.91 -0.05 -9.36
N TYR A 27 5.37 -0.83 -10.26
CA TYR A 27 5.63 -0.66 -11.68
C TYR A 27 4.63 0.27 -12.34
N SER A 28 3.37 0.25 -11.90
CA SER A 28 2.35 1.12 -12.48
C SER A 28 1.20 1.45 -11.53
N VAL A 29 0.50 2.52 -11.87
CA VAL A 29 -0.83 2.82 -11.36
C VAL A 29 -1.84 2.06 -12.22
N SER A 30 -2.59 1.16 -11.59
CA SER A 30 -3.63 0.37 -12.25
C SER A 30 -4.96 1.13 -12.36
N SER A 31 -5.32 1.92 -11.36
CA SER A 31 -6.56 2.71 -11.37
C SER A 31 -6.49 3.85 -10.34
N LEU A 32 -7.28 4.90 -10.57
CA LEU A 32 -7.44 6.07 -9.71
C LEU A 32 -8.93 6.35 -9.53
N GLY A 33 -9.35 6.72 -8.32
CA GLY A 33 -10.70 7.18 -8.04
C GLY A 33 -11.19 6.82 -6.64
N TYR A 34 -12.29 7.45 -6.23
CA TYR A 34 -12.95 7.24 -4.94
C TYR A 34 -12.02 7.45 -3.73
N GLY A 35 -11.02 8.33 -3.87
CA GLY A 35 -10.01 8.54 -2.84
C GLY A 35 -8.97 7.42 -2.73
N PHE A 36 -8.88 6.51 -3.71
CA PHE A 36 -7.92 5.41 -3.73
C PHE A 36 -7.04 5.41 -4.99
N ILE A 37 -5.81 4.94 -4.81
CA ILE A 37 -4.82 4.69 -5.85
C ILE A 37 -4.47 3.21 -5.80
N ARG A 38 -4.75 2.48 -6.89
CA ARG A 38 -4.41 1.06 -7.00
C ARG A 38 -3.06 0.92 -7.71
N LEU A 39 -2.09 0.32 -7.06
CA LEU A 39 -0.73 0.14 -7.56
C LEU A 39 -0.46 -1.33 -7.88
N ASN A 40 0.35 -1.60 -8.89
CA ASN A 40 0.76 -2.94 -9.32
C ASN A 40 2.24 -3.20 -8.97
N THR A 41 2.53 -4.36 -8.38
CA THR A 41 3.88 -4.79 -7.96
C THR A 41 4.60 -5.61 -9.02
N SER A 42 3.93 -6.04 -10.09
CA SER A 42 4.57 -6.81 -11.17
C SER A 42 4.99 -5.93 -12.34
N SER A 43 6.22 -6.13 -12.82
CA SER A 43 6.77 -5.55 -14.06
C SER A 43 6.28 -6.25 -15.32
N VAL A 44 5.91 -7.53 -15.19
CA VAL A 44 5.67 -8.41 -16.31
C VAL A 44 4.17 -8.53 -16.52
N ALA A 45 3.73 -8.28 -17.75
CA ALA A 45 2.34 -8.44 -18.18
C ALA A 45 1.90 -9.91 -18.30
N GLU A 46 2.55 -10.85 -17.59
CA GLU A 46 2.11 -12.25 -17.57
C GLU A 46 0.85 -12.36 -16.70
N GLU A 47 -0.21 -12.86 -17.32
CA GLU A 47 -1.61 -12.61 -16.94
C GLU A 47 -2.09 -13.28 -15.65
N ASN A 48 -1.26 -14.10 -15.00
CA ASN A 48 -1.79 -15.09 -14.06
C ASN A 48 -1.75 -14.67 -12.59
N GLU A 49 -0.86 -13.75 -12.16
CA GLU A 49 -0.82 -13.27 -10.76
C GLU A 49 -0.37 -11.80 -10.68
N ARG A 50 -1.32 -10.87 -10.87
CA ARG A 50 -1.07 -9.45 -10.57
C ARG A 50 -1.43 -9.16 -9.12
N GLU A 51 -0.42 -8.90 -8.30
CA GLU A 51 -0.62 -8.37 -6.96
C GLU A 51 -0.85 -6.86 -7.03
N TYR A 52 -1.89 -6.41 -6.33
CA TYR A 52 -2.28 -5.01 -6.29
C TYR A 52 -2.39 -4.52 -4.87
N HIS A 53 -1.99 -3.26 -4.67
CA HIS A 53 -2.13 -2.58 -3.39
C HIS A 53 -3.00 -1.34 -3.58
N ALA A 54 -4.03 -1.22 -2.74
CA ALA A 54 -4.85 -0.02 -2.67
C ALA A 54 -4.28 0.91 -1.60
N ILE A 55 -3.91 2.12 -2.02
CA ILE A 55 -3.43 3.19 -1.15
C ILE A 55 -4.50 4.26 -1.08
N ARG A 56 -4.89 4.67 0.12
CA ARG A 56 -5.81 5.79 0.29
C ARG A 56 -5.07 7.09 0.00
N ALA A 57 -5.65 7.94 -0.84
CA ALA A 57 -5.03 9.19 -1.27
C ALA A 57 -4.80 10.17 -0.11
N GLY A 58 -5.70 10.18 0.89
CA GLY A 58 -5.55 10.98 2.11
C GLY A 58 -4.38 10.58 3.02
N ASP A 59 -3.83 9.37 2.87
CA ASP A 59 -2.68 8.90 3.65
C ASP A 59 -1.34 9.28 2.98
N ILE A 60 -1.39 9.92 1.81
CA ILE A 60 -0.21 10.38 1.09
C ILE A 60 0.16 11.77 1.57
N VAL A 61 1.33 11.86 2.20
CA VAL A 61 1.87 13.10 2.75
C VAL A 61 2.48 13.97 1.66
N ARG A 62 3.12 13.34 0.66
CA ARG A 62 3.82 14.05 -0.41
C ARG A 62 3.97 13.17 -1.65
N LEU A 63 3.90 13.78 -2.83
CA LEU A 63 4.25 13.17 -4.10
C LEU A 63 5.32 14.04 -4.80
N THR A 64 6.39 13.42 -5.30
CA THR A 64 7.42 14.11 -6.08
C THR A 64 7.71 13.37 -7.38
N SER A 65 7.95 14.11 -8.46
CA SER A 65 8.38 13.57 -9.75
C SER A 65 9.65 14.31 -10.16
N PRO A 66 10.85 13.71 -9.99
CA PRO A 66 12.08 14.34 -10.44
C PRO A 66 12.07 14.41 -11.97
N GLU A 67 12.48 15.54 -12.56
CA GLU A 67 12.53 15.70 -14.02
C GLU A 67 13.50 14.71 -14.69
N SER A 68 14.49 14.22 -13.94
CA SER A 68 15.52 13.29 -14.41
C SER A 68 15.10 11.82 -14.39
N GLU A 69 13.95 11.48 -13.83
CA GLU A 69 13.49 10.10 -13.72
C GLU A 69 12.07 9.95 -14.23
N ASP A 70 11.83 8.87 -14.97
CA ASP A 70 10.50 8.44 -15.33
C ASP A 70 9.79 7.73 -14.16
N ALA A 71 9.61 8.44 -13.04
CA ALA A 71 9.05 7.88 -11.82
C ALA A 71 8.40 8.92 -10.91
N CYS A 72 7.38 8.48 -10.17
CA CYS A 72 6.84 9.21 -9.03
C CYS A 72 7.37 8.61 -7.73
N TYR A 73 7.69 9.45 -6.76
CA TYR A 73 7.96 9.03 -5.39
C TYR A 73 6.81 9.49 -4.49
N MET A 74 6.10 8.53 -3.92
CA MET A 74 4.99 8.72 -3.00
C MET A 74 5.47 8.50 -1.58
N TYR A 75 5.23 9.48 -0.71
CA TYR A 75 5.52 9.41 0.72
C TYR A 75 4.22 9.09 1.46
N TYR A 76 4.03 7.81 1.75
CA TYR A 76 2.80 7.25 2.32
C TYR A 76 2.95 7.06 3.85
N SER A 77 1.94 7.45 4.61
CA SER A 77 1.85 7.20 6.04
C SER A 77 1.09 5.89 6.28
N SER A 78 1.75 4.85 6.76
CA SER A 78 1.10 3.57 7.10
C SER A 78 0.42 3.57 8.48
N GLY A 79 0.44 4.70 9.19
CA GLY A 79 0.06 4.82 10.60
C GLY A 79 1.16 4.41 11.58
N ALA A 80 2.08 3.53 11.18
CA ALA A 80 3.25 3.13 11.99
C ALA A 80 4.55 3.79 11.53
N GLU A 81 4.74 3.95 10.21
CA GLU A 81 5.93 4.55 9.63
C GLU A 81 5.59 5.34 8.36
N GLN A 82 6.49 6.24 7.96
CA GLN A 82 6.43 6.90 6.67
C GLN A 82 7.25 6.11 5.66
N LEU A 83 6.60 5.62 4.61
CA LEU A 83 7.20 4.83 3.55
C LEU A 83 7.42 5.68 2.30
N LYS A 84 8.60 5.54 1.69
CA LYS A 84 8.88 6.10 0.36
C LYS A 84 8.65 5.01 -0.69
N LEU A 85 7.63 5.19 -1.51
CA LEU A 85 7.21 4.25 -2.55
C LEU A 85 7.58 4.81 -3.92
N LYS A 86 8.34 4.06 -4.72
CA LYS A 86 8.66 4.43 -6.11
C LYS A 86 7.60 3.85 -7.05
N ILE A 87 7.07 4.65 -7.96
CA ILE A 87 6.12 4.25 -9.00
C ILE A 87 6.77 4.54 -10.35
N THR A 88 7.01 3.50 -11.15
CA THR A 88 7.86 3.57 -12.34
C THR A 88 7.11 4.02 -13.61
N ASN A 89 5.79 4.23 -13.57
CA ASN A 89 4.99 4.60 -14.74
C ASN A 89 4.14 5.87 -14.48
N GLN A 90 4.15 6.77 -15.46
CA GLN A 90 3.91 8.23 -15.51
C GLN A 90 2.56 8.81 -15.06
N LEU A 91 1.74 8.11 -14.29
CA LEU A 91 0.47 8.70 -13.82
C LEU A 91 0.62 9.62 -12.59
N CYS A 92 1.78 10.27 -12.41
CA CYS A 92 2.03 11.17 -11.27
C CYS A 92 0.99 12.30 -11.20
N GLN A 93 0.62 12.87 -12.35
CA GLN A 93 -0.39 13.92 -12.42
C GLN A 93 -1.77 13.41 -12.00
N GLY A 94 -2.16 12.21 -12.43
CA GLY A 94 -3.42 11.59 -12.02
C GLY A 94 -3.45 11.29 -10.51
N VAL A 95 -2.36 10.73 -9.98
CA VAL A 95 -2.20 10.50 -8.54
C VAL A 95 -2.31 11.83 -7.77
N MET A 96 -1.66 12.89 -8.24
CA MET A 96 -1.74 14.22 -7.63
C MET A 96 -3.17 14.78 -7.63
N GLN A 97 -3.92 14.60 -8.72
CA GLN A 97 -5.32 15.01 -8.78
C GLN A 97 -6.18 14.25 -7.77
N GLU A 98 -5.97 12.95 -7.63
CA GLU A 98 -6.72 12.13 -6.66
C GLU A 98 -6.42 12.54 -5.21
N ILE A 99 -5.16 12.86 -4.90
CA ILE A 99 -4.77 13.42 -3.59
C ILE A 99 -5.51 14.73 -3.32
N LYS A 100 -5.53 15.66 -4.30
CA LYS A 100 -6.23 16.94 -4.15
C LYS A 100 -7.73 16.76 -3.88
N LYS A 101 -8.40 15.85 -4.59
CA LYS A 101 -9.82 15.54 -4.36
C LYS A 101 -10.07 14.99 -2.97
N SER A 102 -9.23 14.04 -2.52
CA SER A 102 -9.35 13.44 -1.20
C SER A 102 -9.17 14.46 -0.07
N LEU A 103 -8.30 15.46 -0.25
CA LEU A 103 -8.11 16.54 0.72
C LEU A 103 -9.29 17.53 0.78
N ASN A 104 -9.99 17.70 -0.35
CA ASN A 104 -11.14 18.62 -0.45
C ASN A 104 -12.48 17.96 -0.04
N GLY A 105 -12.51 16.65 0.21
CA GLY A 105 -13.73 15.91 0.54
C GLY A 105 -14.58 15.52 -0.67
N ASP A 106 -14.00 15.54 -1.88
CA ASP A 106 -14.68 15.23 -3.16
C ASP A 106 -14.47 13.77 -3.61
N GLY A 107 -13.99 12.90 -2.71
CA GLY A 107 -13.54 11.53 -2.99
C GLY A 107 -14.46 10.44 -2.45
#